data_AF-A0A1H6YNT7-F1
#
_entry.id   AF-A0A1H6YNT7-F1
#
_cell.length_a   1.000
_cell.length_b   1.000
_cell.length_c   1.000
_cell.angle_alpha   90.00
_cell.angle_beta   90.00
_cell.angle_gamma   90.00
#
_symmetry.space_group_name_H-M   'P 1'
#
loop_
_entity.id
_entity.type
_entity.pdbx_description
1 polymer ?
#
loop_
_entity_poly.entity_id
_entity_poly.type
_entity_poly.pdbx_seq_one_letter_code
_entity_poly.pdbx_strand_id
1 'polypeptide(L)'
;MKVTSKAESILAQITPQTKLGDLRNIAKGIKKDHELAMQLWATGRFLPRQLAILIMDNKQLSQELIDRLGEDMKTHQLNERNQLIDWLMANQLLKDKKTIALVEGWENNPSALLRRVFWYYQGRLRWMGQKPAANTAELLARIEANIAREEPEVQWAMNFTAGWIGIFEKQYRDRCVALGEKTGLFKGEKVSKGCTPNYLPEFIAIESGKRNI
;
A
#
# COMPACT_ATOMS: atom_id res chain seq x y z
N MET A 1 15.55 -23.85 -3.05
CA MET A 1 14.44 -24.76 -3.41
C MET A 1 14.51 -24.99 -4.92
N LYS A 2 14.41 -26.22 -5.42
CA LYS A 2 14.46 -26.48 -6.86
C LYS A 2 13.13 -26.03 -7.47
N VAL A 3 13.17 -25.18 -8.50
CA VAL A 3 11.97 -24.69 -9.19
C VAL A 3 11.29 -25.88 -9.87
N THR A 4 9.98 -26.02 -9.71
CA THR A 4 9.22 -27.10 -10.38
C THR A 4 9.07 -26.82 -11.88
N SER A 5 8.83 -27.85 -12.68
CA SER A 5 8.53 -27.70 -14.12
C SER A 5 7.33 -26.77 -14.38
N LYS A 6 6.34 -26.78 -13.47
CA LYS A 6 5.21 -25.84 -13.49
C LYS A 6 5.69 -24.39 -13.31
N ALA A 7 6.53 -24.14 -12.31
CA ALA A 7 7.07 -22.81 -12.08
C ALA A 7 7.97 -22.33 -13.24
N GLU A 8 8.80 -23.20 -13.82
CA GLU A 8 9.59 -22.88 -15.02
C GLU A 8 8.71 -22.48 -16.20
N SER A 9 7.64 -23.23 -16.46
CA SER A 9 6.66 -22.93 -17.52
C SER A 9 5.95 -21.58 -17.33
N ILE A 10 5.59 -21.23 -16.08
CA ILE A 10 5.01 -19.92 -15.77
C ILE A 10 6.05 -18.81 -15.91
N LEU A 11 7.27 -19.02 -15.41
CA LEU A 11 8.34 -18.02 -15.49
C LEU A 11 8.74 -17.71 -16.94
N ALA A 12 8.65 -18.68 -17.85
CA ALA A 12 8.89 -18.48 -19.28
C ALA A 12 7.85 -17.57 -19.95
N GLN A 13 6.66 -17.41 -19.37
CA GLN A 13 5.61 -16.50 -19.87
C GLN A 13 5.82 -15.05 -19.41
N ILE A 14 6.70 -14.81 -18.43
CA ILE A 14 6.93 -13.49 -17.84
C ILE A 14 8.20 -12.89 -18.42
N THR A 15 8.03 -11.82 -19.20
CA THR A 15 9.11 -11.03 -19.79
C THR A 15 9.15 -9.63 -19.15
N PRO A 16 10.22 -8.84 -19.36
CA PRO A 16 10.27 -7.45 -18.89
C PRO A 16 9.15 -6.55 -19.44
N GLN A 17 8.47 -6.96 -20.52
CA GLN A 17 7.38 -6.21 -21.16
C GLN A 17 5.99 -6.63 -20.63
N THR A 18 5.91 -7.69 -19.82
CA THR A 18 4.65 -8.18 -19.24
C THR A 18 4.00 -7.08 -18.38
N LYS A 19 2.72 -6.79 -18.65
CA LYS A 19 1.95 -5.78 -17.93
C LYS A 19 1.17 -6.41 -16.78
N LEU A 20 0.69 -5.58 -15.84
CA LEU A 20 -0.14 -6.05 -14.74
C LEU A 20 -1.41 -6.78 -15.20
N GLY A 21 -2.01 -6.37 -16.32
CA GLY A 21 -3.17 -7.06 -16.91
C GLY A 21 -2.84 -8.49 -17.34
N ASP A 22 -1.65 -8.69 -17.92
CA ASP A 22 -1.18 -10.01 -18.34
C ASP A 22 -0.93 -10.91 -17.14
N LEU A 23 -0.30 -10.38 -16.07
CA LEU A 23 -0.12 -11.11 -14.81
C LEU A 23 -1.45 -11.55 -14.20
N ARG A 24 -2.49 -10.71 -14.28
CA ARG A 24 -3.84 -11.07 -13.81
C ARG A 24 -4.47 -12.17 -14.65
N ASN A 25 -4.24 -12.18 -15.96
CA ASN A 25 -4.71 -13.25 -16.85
C ASN A 25 -4.01 -14.58 -16.53
N ILE A 26 -2.69 -14.55 -16.34
CA ILE A 26 -1.91 -15.74 -15.92
C ILE A 26 -2.42 -16.24 -14.56
N ALA A 27 -2.56 -15.35 -13.58
CA ALA A 27 -3.06 -15.69 -12.24
C ALA A 27 -4.45 -16.34 -12.29
N LYS A 28 -5.34 -15.86 -13.18
CA LYS A 28 -6.68 -16.44 -13.36
C LYS A 28 -6.65 -17.90 -13.82
N GLY A 29 -5.69 -18.25 -14.68
CA GLY A 29 -5.48 -19.64 -15.13
C GLY A 29 -4.94 -20.53 -14.00
N ILE A 30 -4.02 -20.00 -13.19
CA ILE A 30 -3.42 -20.72 -12.06
C ILE A 30 -4.39 -20.88 -10.89
N LYS A 31 -5.24 -19.86 -10.65
CA LYS A 31 -6.04 -19.68 -9.43
C LYS A 31 -5.13 -19.56 -8.20
N LYS A 32 -5.54 -20.15 -7.07
CA LYS A 32 -4.80 -20.10 -5.82
C LYS A 32 -3.85 -21.30 -5.72
N ASP A 33 -2.56 -21.02 -5.53
CA ASP A 33 -1.49 -22.00 -5.40
C ASP A 33 -0.35 -21.38 -4.58
N HIS A 34 -0.37 -21.62 -3.26
CA HIS A 34 0.59 -21.00 -2.33
C HIS A 34 2.01 -21.55 -2.52
N GLU A 35 2.16 -22.84 -2.81
CA GLU A 35 3.48 -23.43 -3.04
C GLU A 35 4.13 -22.82 -4.30
N LEU A 36 3.36 -22.73 -5.39
CA LEU A 36 3.83 -22.05 -6.60
C LEU A 36 4.13 -20.57 -6.33
N ALA A 37 3.29 -19.86 -5.56
CA ALA A 37 3.58 -18.47 -5.18
C ALA A 37 4.95 -18.35 -4.51
N MET A 38 5.27 -19.22 -3.55
CA MET A 38 6.55 -19.17 -2.85
C MET A 38 7.74 -19.51 -3.77
N GLN A 39 7.57 -20.42 -4.74
CA GLN A 39 8.58 -20.68 -5.76
C GLN A 39 8.82 -19.46 -6.66
N LEU A 40 7.75 -18.80 -7.12
CA LEU A 40 7.84 -17.58 -7.92
C LEU A 40 8.46 -16.43 -7.13
N TRP A 41 8.10 -16.30 -5.85
CA TRP A 41 8.61 -15.29 -4.94
C TRP A 41 10.12 -15.42 -4.71
N ALA A 42 10.59 -16.65 -4.50
CA ALA A 42 11.99 -16.97 -4.28
C ALA A 42 12.90 -16.63 -5.48
N THR A 43 12.35 -16.37 -6.66
CA THR A 43 13.15 -15.94 -7.83
C THR A 43 13.75 -14.55 -7.64
N GLY A 44 13.27 -13.75 -6.68
CA GLY A 44 13.77 -12.39 -6.42
C GLY A 44 13.35 -11.36 -7.49
N ARG A 45 12.72 -11.79 -8.58
CA ARG A 45 12.34 -10.91 -9.69
C ARG A 45 11.00 -10.23 -9.42
N PHE A 46 10.91 -8.96 -9.82
CA PHE A 46 9.76 -8.09 -9.52
C PHE A 46 8.42 -8.63 -10.04
N LEU A 47 8.31 -8.90 -11.35
CA LEU A 47 7.06 -9.38 -11.96
C LEU A 47 6.63 -10.77 -11.45
N PRO A 48 7.53 -11.77 -11.29
CA PRO A 48 7.18 -13.02 -10.62
C PRO A 48 6.70 -12.85 -9.18
N ARG A 49 7.27 -11.93 -8.39
CA ARG A 49 6.76 -11.60 -7.04
C ARG A 49 5.37 -10.96 -7.09
N GLN A 50 5.07 -10.12 -8.08
CA GLN A 50 3.71 -9.60 -8.29
C GLN A 50 2.71 -10.70 -8.63
N LEU A 51 3.10 -11.68 -9.46
CA LEU A 51 2.26 -12.85 -9.75
C LEU A 51 2.08 -13.74 -8.51
N ALA A 52 3.15 -13.98 -7.76
CA ALA A 52 3.11 -14.74 -6.51
C ALA A 52 2.05 -14.17 -5.56
N ILE A 53 2.02 -12.84 -5.40
CA ILE A 53 1.01 -12.15 -4.58
C ILE A 53 -0.41 -12.39 -5.08
N LEU A 54 -0.65 -12.57 -6.38
CA LEU A 54 -2.00 -12.81 -6.91
C LEU A 54 -2.51 -14.23 -6.62
N ILE A 55 -1.60 -15.21 -6.50
CA ILE A 55 -1.96 -16.63 -6.41
C ILE A 55 -1.73 -17.22 -5.01
N MET A 56 -1.05 -16.50 -4.11
CA MET A 56 -0.84 -16.97 -2.74
C MET A 56 -2.15 -17.10 -1.95
N ASP A 57 -2.13 -18.00 -0.96
CA ASP A 57 -3.22 -18.19 -0.01
C ASP A 57 -3.06 -17.31 1.23
N ASN A 58 -3.91 -16.30 1.38
CA ASN A 58 -3.92 -15.41 2.55
C ASN A 58 -4.03 -16.14 3.89
N LYS A 59 -4.69 -17.31 3.93
CA LYS A 59 -4.83 -18.12 5.14
C LYS A 59 -3.50 -18.64 5.68
N GLN A 60 -2.47 -18.68 4.84
CA GLN A 60 -1.11 -19.13 5.19
C GLN A 60 -0.18 -17.96 5.53
N LEU A 61 -0.65 -16.71 5.43
CA LEU A 61 0.14 -15.54 5.83
C LEU A 61 0.13 -15.38 7.35
N SER A 62 1.22 -15.78 8.00
CA SER A 62 1.54 -15.42 9.38
C SER A 62 2.37 -14.14 9.43
N GLN A 63 2.50 -13.54 10.63
CA GLN A 63 3.36 -12.36 10.81
C GLN A 63 4.80 -12.67 10.38
N GLU A 64 5.32 -13.84 10.75
CA GLU A 64 6.69 -14.27 10.44
C GLU A 64 6.90 -14.50 8.93
N LEU A 65 5.86 -14.94 8.21
CA LEU A 65 5.94 -15.01 6.75
C LEU A 65 5.92 -13.60 6.16
N ILE A 66 5.00 -12.72 6.61
CA ILE A 66 4.89 -11.34 6.12
C ILE A 66 6.19 -10.57 6.35
N ASP A 67 6.82 -10.71 7.52
CA ASP A 67 8.10 -10.08 7.83
C ASP A 67 9.20 -10.54 6.87
N ARG A 68 9.28 -11.85 6.59
CA ARG A 68 10.21 -12.38 5.57
C ARG A 68 9.94 -11.84 4.18
N LEU A 69 8.67 -11.76 3.76
CA LEU A 69 8.30 -11.14 2.48
C LEU A 69 8.71 -9.66 2.47
N GLY A 70 8.55 -8.95 3.59
CA GLY A 70 8.96 -7.56 3.75
C GLY A 70 10.47 -7.36 3.64
N GLU A 71 11.28 -8.22 4.27
CA GLU A 71 12.74 -8.21 4.14
C GLU A 71 13.15 -8.51 2.69
N ASP A 72 12.52 -9.49 2.06
CA ASP A 72 12.74 -9.83 0.65
C ASP A 72 12.43 -8.65 -0.28
N MET A 73 11.38 -7.86 0.01
CA MET A 73 11.04 -6.66 -0.77
C MET A 73 12.14 -5.59 -0.72
N LYS A 74 12.96 -5.54 0.34
CA LYS A 74 14.06 -4.55 0.46
C LYS A 74 15.15 -4.74 -0.60
N THR A 75 15.22 -5.90 -1.25
CA THR A 75 16.12 -6.13 -2.39
C THR A 75 15.70 -5.38 -3.65
N HIS A 76 14.51 -4.78 -3.65
CA HIS A 76 13.98 -3.97 -4.75
C HIS A 76 14.17 -2.47 -4.54
N GLN A 77 14.12 -1.73 -5.65
CA GLN A 77 14.09 -0.26 -5.61
C GLN A 77 12.83 0.24 -4.86
N LEU A 78 12.87 1.48 -4.37
CA LEU A 78 11.81 2.06 -3.53
C LEU A 78 10.42 1.95 -4.18
N ASN A 79 10.31 2.24 -5.47
CA ASN A 79 9.02 2.17 -6.17
C ASN A 79 8.49 0.73 -6.28
N GLU A 80 9.38 -0.22 -6.58
CA GLU A 80 9.03 -1.64 -6.70
C GLU A 80 8.61 -2.23 -5.35
N ARG A 81 9.35 -1.97 -4.26
CA ARG A 81 8.97 -2.46 -2.92
C ARG A 81 7.65 -1.86 -2.45
N ASN A 82 7.41 -0.56 -2.70
CA ASN A 82 6.13 0.10 -2.40
C ASN A 82 5.00 -0.54 -3.19
N GLN A 83 5.22 -0.81 -4.48
CA GLN A 83 4.24 -1.49 -5.31
C GLN A 83 3.97 -2.91 -4.84
N LEU A 84 4.99 -3.67 -4.43
CA LEU A 84 4.83 -5.03 -3.91
C LEU A 84 4.02 -5.03 -2.61
N ILE A 85 4.33 -4.16 -1.65
CA ILE A 85 3.62 -4.15 -0.37
C ILE A 85 2.17 -3.64 -0.53
N ASP A 86 1.92 -2.63 -1.36
CA ASP A 86 0.58 -2.14 -1.65
C ASP A 86 -0.25 -3.22 -2.39
N TRP A 87 0.40 -3.98 -3.27
CA TRP A 87 -0.21 -5.11 -3.97
C TRP A 87 -0.52 -6.28 -3.03
N LEU A 88 0.38 -6.60 -2.10
CA LEU A 88 0.18 -7.62 -1.05
C LEU A 88 -0.98 -7.21 -0.14
N MET A 89 -1.05 -5.95 0.28
CA MET A 89 -2.15 -5.41 1.06
C MET A 89 -3.49 -5.62 0.34
N ALA A 90 -3.59 -5.15 -0.91
CA ALA A 90 -4.84 -5.13 -1.65
C ALA A 90 -5.35 -6.52 -2.06
N ASN A 91 -4.44 -7.45 -2.40
CA ASN A 91 -4.82 -8.77 -2.91
C ASN A 91 -4.87 -9.85 -1.81
N GLN A 92 -4.20 -9.64 -0.67
CA GLN A 92 -4.08 -10.68 0.36
C GLN A 92 -4.43 -10.18 1.76
N LEU A 93 -3.73 -9.16 2.29
CA LEU A 93 -3.85 -8.81 3.71
C LEU A 93 -5.24 -8.28 4.09
N LEU A 94 -5.91 -7.56 3.18
CA LEU A 94 -7.25 -7.03 3.43
C LEU A 94 -8.38 -7.98 2.96
N LYS A 95 -8.06 -9.26 2.73
CA LYS A 95 -9.05 -10.28 2.30
C LYS A 95 -9.49 -11.23 3.41
N ASP A 96 -8.84 -11.19 4.57
CA ASP A 96 -9.15 -12.06 5.70
C ASP A 96 -9.09 -11.29 7.03
N LYS A 97 -9.97 -11.63 7.99
CA LYS A 97 -10.04 -10.95 9.29
C LYS A 97 -8.76 -11.10 10.09
N LYS A 98 -8.09 -12.26 10.02
CA LYS A 98 -6.85 -12.52 10.75
C LYS A 98 -5.74 -11.60 10.26
N THR A 99 -5.60 -11.44 8.95
CA THR A 99 -4.56 -10.58 8.38
C THR A 99 -4.89 -9.10 8.54
N ILE A 100 -6.17 -8.71 8.56
CA ILE A 100 -6.57 -7.34 8.94
C ILE A 100 -6.16 -7.04 10.38
N ALA A 101 -6.39 -7.96 11.32
CA ALA A 101 -5.99 -7.77 12.71
C ALA A 101 -4.47 -7.59 12.88
N LEU A 102 -3.65 -8.25 12.04
CA LEU A 102 -2.21 -8.00 11.99
C LEU A 102 -1.91 -6.57 11.52
N VAL A 103 -2.53 -6.15 10.40
CA VAL A 103 -2.36 -4.81 9.83
C VAL A 103 -2.67 -3.72 10.85
N GLU A 104 -3.74 -3.88 11.64
CA GLU A 104 -4.13 -2.92 12.68
C GLU A 104 -3.09 -2.78 13.81
N GLY A 105 -2.22 -3.77 14.00
CA GLY A 105 -1.13 -3.74 14.98
C GLY A 105 0.18 -3.12 14.48
N TRP A 106 0.28 -2.68 13.22
CA TRP A 106 1.55 -2.30 12.61
C TRP A 106 1.93 -0.83 12.71
N GLU A 107 1.16 0.00 13.42
CA GLU A 107 1.42 1.44 13.51
C GLU A 107 2.88 1.78 13.89
N ASN A 108 3.44 1.06 14.86
CA ASN A 108 4.81 1.25 15.36
C ASN A 108 5.73 0.07 15.01
N ASN A 109 5.41 -0.70 13.96
CA ASN A 109 6.22 -1.85 13.56
C ASN A 109 7.64 -1.40 13.14
N PRO A 110 8.72 -2.16 13.45
CA PRO A 110 10.07 -1.82 12.99
C PRO A 110 10.21 -1.70 11.47
N SER A 111 9.42 -2.45 10.71
CA SER A 111 9.40 -2.41 9.25
C SER A 111 8.59 -1.21 8.73
N ALA A 112 9.26 -0.32 8.00
CA ALA A 112 8.63 0.84 7.36
C ALA A 112 7.55 0.42 6.33
N LEU A 113 7.73 -0.70 5.62
CA LEU A 113 6.71 -1.24 4.73
C LEU A 113 5.43 -1.64 5.46
N LEU A 114 5.54 -2.20 6.68
CA LEU A 114 4.36 -2.57 7.47
C LEU A 114 3.68 -1.35 8.09
N ARG A 115 4.44 -0.35 8.56
CA ARG A 115 3.89 0.95 8.97
C ARG A 115 3.16 1.63 7.80
N ARG A 116 3.73 1.61 6.60
CA ARG A 116 3.08 2.10 5.37
C ARG A 116 1.72 1.43 5.16
N VAL A 117 1.64 0.10 5.31
CA VAL A 117 0.37 -0.63 5.15
C VAL A 117 -0.66 -0.23 6.20
N PHE A 118 -0.27 -0.07 7.46
CA PHE A 118 -1.16 0.42 8.51
C PHE A 118 -1.77 1.78 8.13
N TRP A 119 -0.92 2.76 7.80
CA TRP A 119 -1.39 4.10 7.45
C TRP A 119 -2.22 4.08 6.17
N TYR A 120 -1.79 3.35 5.15
CA TYR A 120 -2.54 3.28 3.89
C TYR A 120 -3.92 2.64 4.11
N TYR A 121 -4.02 1.63 4.99
CA TYR A 121 -5.29 1.04 5.40
C TYR A 121 -6.20 2.06 6.10
N GLN A 122 -5.67 2.84 7.06
CA GLN A 122 -6.43 3.91 7.74
C GLN A 122 -6.95 4.98 6.77
N GLY A 123 -6.17 5.35 5.75
CA GLY A 123 -6.61 6.23 4.68
C GLY A 123 -7.69 5.61 3.79
N ARG A 124 -7.56 4.32 3.43
CA ARG A 124 -8.56 3.60 2.61
C ARG A 124 -9.91 3.46 3.28
N LEU A 125 -9.96 3.30 4.61
CA LEU A 125 -11.21 3.30 5.38
C LEU A 125 -11.99 4.61 5.23
N ARG A 126 -11.31 5.71 4.89
CA ARG A 126 -11.89 7.06 4.76
C ARG A 126 -12.10 7.49 3.32
N TRP A 127 -11.31 6.97 2.37
CA TRP A 127 -11.35 7.33 0.95
C TRP A 127 -12.75 7.16 0.32
N MET A 128 -13.54 6.17 0.75
CA MET A 128 -14.88 5.98 0.20
C MET A 128 -15.95 6.89 0.81
N GLY A 129 -15.59 7.81 1.72
CA GLY A 129 -16.55 8.71 2.38
C GLY A 129 -17.56 7.97 3.27
N GLN A 130 -17.25 6.74 3.66
CA GLN A 130 -18.07 5.97 4.62
C GLN A 130 -17.92 6.56 6.02
N LYS A 131 -18.80 6.17 6.94
CA LYS A 131 -18.76 6.65 8.33
C LYS A 131 -17.32 6.48 8.88
N PRO A 132 -16.63 7.57 9.24
CA PRO A 132 -15.25 7.50 9.65
C PRO A 132 -15.14 6.71 10.97
N ALA A 133 -14.02 5.99 11.11
CA ALA A 133 -13.69 5.35 12.37
C ALA A 133 -13.55 6.43 13.46
N ALA A 134 -13.93 6.08 14.70
CA ALA A 134 -13.94 7.02 15.82
C ALA A 134 -12.52 7.49 16.26
N ASN A 135 -11.47 7.06 15.58
CA ASN A 135 -10.06 7.29 15.93
C ASN A 135 -9.39 8.46 15.17
N THR A 136 -10.15 9.29 14.46
CA THR A 136 -9.58 10.35 13.61
C THR A 136 -8.76 11.37 14.41
N ALA A 137 -9.24 11.78 15.59
CA ALA A 137 -8.56 12.79 16.40
C ALA A 137 -7.17 12.31 16.84
N GLU A 138 -7.08 11.06 17.28
CA GLU A 138 -5.84 10.42 17.73
C GLU A 138 -4.90 10.14 16.55
N LEU A 139 -5.43 9.70 15.40
CA LEU A 139 -4.62 9.50 14.18
C LEU A 139 -3.96 10.81 13.75
N LEU A 140 -4.71 11.92 13.70
CA LEU A 140 -4.13 13.22 13.32
C LEU A 140 -3.07 13.67 14.31
N ALA A 141 -3.28 13.47 15.63
CA ALA A 141 -2.26 13.81 16.62
C ALA A 141 -0.95 13.02 16.40
N ARG A 142 -1.06 11.73 16.07
CA ARG A 142 0.11 10.89 15.73
C ARG A 142 0.75 11.29 14.41
N ILE A 143 -0.05 11.70 13.42
CA ILE A 143 0.48 12.20 12.14
C ILE A 143 1.28 13.49 12.35
N GLU A 144 0.71 14.47 13.04
CA GLU A 144 1.35 15.76 13.31
C GLU A 144 2.66 15.63 14.09
N ALA A 145 2.72 14.67 15.03
CA ALA A 145 3.90 14.42 15.83
C ALA A 145 5.05 13.79 15.04
N ASN A 146 4.75 12.92 14.08
CA ASN A 146 5.74 11.98 13.55
C ASN A 146 6.00 12.10 12.03
N ILE A 147 5.06 12.60 11.22
CA ILE A 147 5.17 12.51 9.74
C ILE A 147 6.46 13.12 9.20
N ALA A 148 6.93 14.24 9.75
CA ALA A 148 8.15 14.90 9.26
C ALA A 148 9.44 14.09 9.50
N ARG A 149 9.41 13.09 10.41
CA ARG A 149 10.56 12.26 10.80
C ARG A 149 10.46 10.82 10.32
N GLU A 150 9.36 10.47 9.67
CA GLU A 150 9.13 9.11 9.17
C GLU A 150 9.86 8.84 7.85
N GLU A 151 9.99 7.55 7.53
CA GLU A 151 10.57 7.10 6.27
C GLU A 151 9.68 7.52 5.09
N PRO A 152 10.23 7.87 3.91
CA PRO A 152 9.46 8.44 2.79
C PRO A 152 8.25 7.59 2.36
N GLU A 153 8.39 6.26 2.41
CA GLU A 153 7.32 5.32 2.11
C GLU A 153 6.16 5.37 3.13
N VAL A 154 6.44 5.69 4.39
CA VAL A 154 5.44 5.88 5.45
C VAL A 154 4.86 7.30 5.39
N GLN A 155 5.70 8.32 5.14
CA GLN A 155 5.27 9.72 4.98
C GLN A 155 4.16 9.85 3.95
N TRP A 156 4.31 9.20 2.79
CA TRP A 156 3.28 9.22 1.76
C TRP A 156 1.95 8.62 2.26
N ALA A 157 1.98 7.51 2.99
CA ALA A 157 0.75 6.86 3.49
C ALA A 157 0.09 7.67 4.62
N MET A 158 0.87 8.31 5.49
CA MET A 158 0.38 9.26 6.50
C MET A 158 -0.25 10.49 5.85
N ASN A 159 0.40 11.06 4.84
CA ASN A 159 -0.11 12.18 4.05
C ASN A 159 -1.41 11.80 3.34
N PHE A 160 -1.45 10.63 2.70
CA PHE A 160 -2.66 10.10 2.09
C PHE A 160 -3.82 9.98 3.09
N THR A 161 -3.52 9.52 4.32
CA THR A 161 -4.51 9.42 5.40
C THR A 161 -5.05 10.80 5.80
N ALA A 162 -4.17 11.76 6.06
CA ALA A 162 -4.55 13.14 6.38
C ALA A 162 -5.37 13.80 5.25
N GLY A 163 -5.02 13.53 3.99
CA GLY A 163 -5.75 14.04 2.84
C GLY A 163 -7.21 13.60 2.83
N TRP A 164 -7.47 12.30 2.98
CA TRP A 164 -8.84 11.78 3.00
C TRP A 164 -9.63 12.18 4.26
N ILE A 165 -8.96 12.34 5.40
CA ILE A 165 -9.57 12.96 6.58
C ILE A 165 -10.03 14.39 6.23
N GLY A 166 -9.14 15.23 5.69
CA GLY A 166 -9.48 16.62 5.36
C GLY A 166 -10.55 16.78 4.29
N ILE A 167 -10.66 15.82 3.36
CA ILE A 167 -11.69 15.81 2.31
C ILE A 167 -13.09 15.52 2.91
N PHE A 168 -13.23 14.43 3.67
CA PHE A 168 -14.54 13.93 4.10
C PHE A 168 -14.97 14.36 5.51
N GLU A 169 -14.02 14.63 6.42
CA GLU A 169 -14.30 15.03 7.79
C GLU A 169 -14.03 16.54 7.96
N LYS A 170 -14.96 17.37 7.45
CA LYS A 170 -14.81 18.84 7.34
C LYS A 170 -14.29 19.54 8.61
N GLN A 171 -14.69 19.05 9.78
CA GLN A 171 -14.23 19.56 11.09
C GLN A 171 -12.70 19.49 11.29
N TYR A 172 -12.00 18.63 10.54
CA TYR A 172 -10.54 18.47 10.58
C TYR A 172 -9.83 19.03 9.34
N ARG A 173 -10.57 19.63 8.39
CA ARG A 173 -10.00 20.09 7.11
C ARG A 173 -8.89 21.12 7.31
N ASP A 174 -9.16 22.17 8.08
CA ASP A 174 -8.20 23.24 8.34
C ASP A 174 -6.95 22.71 9.04
N ARG A 175 -7.12 21.74 9.94
CA ARG A 175 -6.02 21.04 10.61
C ARG A 175 -5.13 20.27 9.62
N CYS A 176 -5.73 19.58 8.66
CA CYS A 176 -4.99 18.84 7.62
C CYS A 176 -4.28 19.79 6.62
N VAL A 177 -4.91 20.92 6.27
CA VAL A 177 -4.31 21.96 5.44
C VAL A 177 -3.09 22.56 6.14
N ALA A 178 -3.24 22.97 7.40
CA ALA A 178 -2.15 23.52 8.21
C ALA A 178 -0.98 22.53 8.38
N LEU A 179 -1.27 21.24 8.53
CA LEU A 179 -0.24 20.19 8.54
C LEU A 179 0.57 20.18 7.24
N GLY A 180 -0.10 20.26 6.09
CA GLY A 180 0.55 20.31 4.78
C GLY A 180 1.43 21.54 4.61
N GLU A 181 0.91 22.71 4.97
CA GLU A 181 1.66 23.97 4.93
C GLU A 181 2.90 23.94 5.82
N LYS A 182 2.75 23.43 7.05
CA LYS A 182 3.84 23.30 8.02
C LYS A 182 4.93 22.34 7.56
N THR A 183 4.55 21.20 6.99
CA THR A 183 5.50 20.15 6.59
C THR A 183 6.13 20.39 5.23
N GLY A 184 5.42 21.07 4.33
CA GLY A 184 5.85 21.29 2.94
C GLY A 184 5.99 20.00 2.12
N LEU A 185 5.55 18.85 2.63
CA LEU A 185 5.68 17.56 1.96
C LEU A 185 4.94 17.58 0.61
N PHE A 186 5.61 17.09 -0.43
CA PHE A 186 5.10 17.02 -1.81
C PHE A 186 4.76 18.38 -2.47
N LYS A 187 5.13 19.51 -1.86
CA LYS A 187 4.91 20.83 -2.45
C LYS A 187 5.69 20.97 -3.76
N GLY A 188 4.99 21.39 -4.81
CA GLY A 188 5.58 21.54 -6.15
C GLY A 188 5.80 20.24 -6.91
N GLU A 189 5.25 19.11 -6.43
CA GLU A 189 5.25 17.85 -7.16
C GLU A 189 4.56 18.01 -8.53
N LYS A 190 5.24 17.60 -9.60
CA LYS A 190 4.66 17.58 -10.94
C LYS A 190 3.89 16.28 -11.13
N VAL A 191 2.59 16.38 -11.37
CA VAL A 191 1.73 15.24 -11.69
C VAL A 191 1.26 15.27 -13.13
N SER A 192 1.00 14.09 -13.69
CA SER A 192 0.42 13.95 -15.03
C SER A 192 -0.97 14.59 -15.11
N LYS A 193 -1.38 14.96 -16.33
CA LYS A 193 -2.71 15.54 -16.58
C LYS A 193 -3.81 14.61 -16.05
N GLY A 194 -4.69 15.15 -15.21
CA GLY A 194 -5.82 14.42 -14.59
C GLY A 194 -5.52 13.80 -13.23
N CYS A 195 -4.25 13.76 -12.80
CA CYS A 195 -3.87 13.38 -11.45
C CYS A 195 -3.92 14.57 -10.48
N THR A 196 -4.07 14.29 -9.19
CA THR A 196 -4.04 15.30 -8.13
C THR A 196 -2.68 15.24 -7.41
N PRO A 197 -2.00 16.37 -7.17
CA PRO A 197 -0.73 16.41 -6.42
C PRO A 197 -0.93 15.95 -4.97
N ASN A 198 0.12 15.44 -4.33
CA ASN A 198 0.02 14.96 -2.93
C ASN A 198 0.17 16.08 -1.88
N TYR A 199 0.47 17.33 -2.28
CA TYR A 199 0.54 18.44 -1.33
C TYR A 199 -0.83 18.69 -0.70
N LEU A 200 -0.97 18.46 0.62
CA LEU A 200 -2.27 18.40 1.30
C LEU A 200 -3.22 19.57 0.99
N PRO A 201 -2.79 20.84 1.01
CA PRO A 201 -3.68 21.96 0.69
C PRO A 201 -4.29 21.86 -0.71
N GLU A 202 -3.47 21.55 -1.72
CA GLU A 202 -3.92 21.38 -3.10
C GLU A 202 -4.74 20.09 -3.27
N PHE A 203 -4.28 18.99 -2.68
CA PHE A 203 -4.96 17.70 -2.73
C PHE A 203 -6.39 17.79 -2.19
N ILE A 204 -6.54 18.35 -0.98
CA ILE A 204 -7.83 18.52 -0.32
C ILE A 204 -8.72 19.43 -1.16
N ALA A 205 -8.23 20.59 -1.60
CA ALA A 205 -9.02 21.53 -2.39
C ALA A 205 -9.53 20.90 -3.70
N ILE A 206 -8.66 20.22 -4.45
CA ILE A 206 -8.99 19.60 -5.74
C ILE A 206 -9.96 18.42 -5.57
N GLU A 207 -9.68 17.49 -4.65
CA GLU A 207 -10.51 16.30 -4.47
C GLU A 207 -11.87 16.61 -3.83
N SER A 208 -11.94 17.59 -2.94
CA SER A 208 -13.22 18.14 -2.45
C SER A 208 -14.02 18.79 -3.57
N GLY A 209 -13.36 19.59 -4.43
CA GLY A 209 -13.99 20.20 -5.61
C GLY A 209 -14.57 19.16 -6.58
N LYS A 210 -13.81 18.11 -6.91
CA LYS A 210 -14.29 16.99 -7.77
C LYS A 210 -15.53 16.27 -7.21
N ARG A 211 -15.75 16.34 -5.89
CA ARG A 211 -16.85 15.67 -5.17
C ARG A 211 -17.98 16.61 -4.76
N ASN A 212 -17.83 17.92 -4.97
CA ASN A 212 -18.74 18.96 -4.49
C ASN A 212 -18.97 18.91 -2.96
N ILE A 213 -17.91 18.72 -2.16
CA ILE A 213 -17.98 18.64 -0.67
C ILE A 213 -17.12 19.64 0.09
#